data_AF-A0A3L6J8A0-F1
#
_entry.id   AF-A0A3L6J8A0-F1
#
_cell.length_a   1.000
_cell.length_b   1.000
_cell.length_c   1.000
_cell.angle_alpha   90.00
_cell.angle_beta   90.00
_cell.angle_gamma   90.00
#
_symmetry.space_group_name_H-M   'P 1'
#
loop_
_entity.id
_entity.type
_entity.pdbx_description
1 polymer ?
#
loop_
_entity_poly.entity_id
_entity_poly.type
_entity_poly.pdbx_seq_one_letter_code
_entity_poly.pdbx_strand_id
1 'polypeptide(L)'
;MSHKDKTPTDDEGIYEEGEETFPDAEEAEGSEEEEFVSTQPIEEEKVPFVDDPWPRIVFFLMVIGFVFVIFTPPAAWAAWSWTFVGAYFLVMLVTAGMTFGFLIWVKNPETNLRFGGFTNMIVILICGMLGVVDTTSLIVVGVPLFPALGTSLMSICTLIVIMCMYSLWLIQRTLSKG
;
A
#
# COMPACT_ATOMS: atom_id res chain seq x y z
N MET A 1 27.74 -21.85 -60.56
CA MET A 1 29.11 -21.33 -60.32
C MET A 1 28.94 -19.95 -59.68
N SER A 2 28.92 -19.82 -58.34
CA SER A 2 30.03 -19.95 -57.37
C SER A 2 31.10 -18.85 -57.50
N HIS A 3 31.01 -17.82 -56.65
CA HIS A 3 32.10 -17.27 -55.80
C HIS A 3 31.53 -16.09 -54.98
N LYS A 4 31.19 -16.29 -53.69
CA LYS A 4 31.97 -15.98 -52.46
C LYS A 4 32.19 -14.48 -52.22
N ASP A 5 31.45 -13.85 -51.30
CA ASP A 5 31.68 -13.75 -49.83
C ASP A 5 32.78 -12.74 -49.44
N LYS A 6 32.41 -11.77 -48.58
CA LYS A 6 33.11 -11.33 -47.34
C LYS A 6 32.79 -9.88 -46.95
N THR A 7 31.96 -9.71 -45.93
CA THR A 7 32.26 -8.85 -44.77
C THR A 7 32.73 -9.80 -43.65
N PRO A 8 33.75 -9.50 -42.82
CA PRO A 8 33.48 -8.70 -41.59
C PRO A 8 34.70 -8.03 -40.87
N THR A 9 34.35 -7.08 -39.97
CA THR A 9 34.87 -6.74 -38.60
C THR A 9 36.33 -6.32 -38.29
N ASP A 10 36.40 -5.25 -37.46
CA ASP A 10 37.25 -4.90 -36.29
C ASP A 10 38.79 -4.83 -36.49
N ASP A 11 39.63 -4.02 -35.83
CA ASP A 11 39.68 -3.31 -34.54
C ASP A 11 40.90 -2.32 -34.71
N GLU A 12 41.04 -1.12 -34.12
CA GLU A 12 41.55 -0.89 -32.76
C GLU A 12 41.67 0.62 -32.47
N GLY A 13 41.26 1.02 -31.25
CA GLY A 13 41.86 2.02 -30.35
C GLY A 13 41.99 3.49 -30.82
N ILE A 14 41.55 4.49 -30.06
CA ILE A 14 42.08 4.84 -28.74
C ILE A 14 41.07 5.74 -27.98
N TYR A 15 41.02 5.49 -26.68
CA TYR A 15 40.27 6.13 -25.60
C TYR A 15 40.85 7.50 -25.23
N GLU A 16 40.01 8.50 -24.98
CA GLU A 16 40.32 9.57 -24.01
C GLU A 16 39.12 9.72 -23.06
N GLU A 17 39.32 9.25 -21.83
CA GLU A 17 38.59 9.66 -20.63
C GLU A 17 38.90 11.13 -20.33
N GLY A 18 37.87 11.88 -19.93
CA GLY A 18 37.98 13.28 -19.52
C GLY A 18 36.73 13.72 -18.77
N GLU A 19 36.56 13.15 -17.58
CA GLU A 19 36.13 13.78 -16.32
C GLU A 19 35.15 14.98 -16.33
N GLU A 20 34.07 14.81 -15.53
CA GLU A 20 33.51 15.78 -14.57
C GLU A 20 32.83 17.05 -15.15
N THR A 21 31.59 17.47 -14.86
CA THR A 21 30.72 17.37 -13.67
C THR A 21 29.30 17.81 -14.08
N PHE A 22 28.25 17.20 -13.50
CA PHE A 22 26.88 17.71 -13.54
C PHE A 22 26.76 19.02 -12.73
N PRO A 23 26.01 20.05 -13.16
CA PRO A 23 25.51 21.04 -12.21
C PRO A 23 24.17 20.54 -11.64
N ASP A 24 24.25 19.73 -10.58
CA ASP A 24 23.30 19.83 -9.49
C ASP A 24 23.62 21.14 -8.74
N ALA A 25 22.67 22.05 -8.71
CA ALA A 25 22.69 23.19 -7.79
C ALA A 25 21.27 23.38 -7.27
N GLU A 26 21.06 22.88 -6.05
CA GLU A 26 20.06 23.37 -5.11
C GLU A 26 20.16 24.90 -4.94
N GLU A 27 19.09 25.47 -4.38
CA GLU A 27 18.93 26.84 -3.86
C GLU A 27 18.38 27.92 -4.82
N ALA A 28 17.07 28.15 -4.68
CA ALA A 28 16.55 29.50 -4.50
C ALA A 28 15.22 29.44 -3.71
N GLU A 29 15.35 29.44 -2.37
CA GLU A 29 14.33 29.97 -1.48
C GLU A 29 14.00 31.42 -1.87
N GLY A 30 12.72 31.81 -1.70
CA GLY A 30 12.35 33.21 -1.52
C GLY A 30 11.59 33.86 -2.68
N SER A 31 10.28 33.68 -2.71
CA SER A 31 9.38 34.80 -2.94
C SER A 31 8.15 34.64 -2.07
N GLU A 32 8.18 35.33 -0.93
CA GLU A 32 7.00 35.74 -0.19
C GLU A 32 6.16 36.63 -1.11
N GLU A 33 5.14 36.07 -1.73
CA GLU A 33 3.96 36.84 -2.14
C GLU A 33 2.84 36.48 -1.16
N GLU A 34 2.74 37.30 -0.11
CA GLU A 34 1.53 37.41 0.70
C GLU A 34 0.39 37.94 -0.20
N GLU A 35 -0.19 37.06 -1.00
CA GLU A 35 -1.44 37.36 -1.66
C GLU A 35 -2.56 37.18 -0.64
N PHE A 36 -3.05 38.32 -0.13
CA PHE A 36 -4.20 38.44 0.74
C PHE A 36 -5.47 38.00 -0.03
N VAL A 37 -5.65 36.70 -0.20
CA VAL A 37 -6.85 36.13 -0.81
C VAL A 37 -7.98 36.23 0.21
N SER A 38 -8.76 37.30 0.05
CA SER A 38 -10.16 37.43 0.43
C SER A 38 -10.75 36.17 1.07
N THR A 39 -10.91 36.19 2.39
CA THR A 39 -11.69 35.21 3.16
C THR A 39 -13.17 35.29 2.73
N GLN A 40 -13.48 34.72 1.57
CA GLN A 40 -14.83 34.25 1.31
C GLN A 40 -15.04 33.07 2.26
N PRO A 41 -16.21 32.92 2.90
CA PRO A 41 -16.50 31.71 3.64
C PRO A 41 -16.37 30.57 2.65
N ILE A 42 -15.36 29.72 2.84
CA ILE A 42 -15.24 28.44 2.15
C ILE A 42 -16.52 27.72 2.53
N GLU A 43 -17.54 27.75 1.67
CA GLU A 43 -18.58 26.75 1.74
C GLU A 43 -17.83 25.43 1.73
N GLU A 44 -17.90 24.69 2.84
CA GLU A 44 -17.34 23.35 2.95
C GLU A 44 -18.01 22.51 1.87
N GLU A 45 -17.43 22.51 0.67
CA GLU A 45 -17.79 21.63 -0.40
C GLU A 45 -17.59 20.23 0.18
N LYS A 46 -18.70 19.53 0.41
CA LYS A 46 -18.68 18.17 0.92
C LYS A 46 -18.03 17.29 -0.14
N VAL A 47 -16.70 17.22 -0.11
CA VAL A 47 -15.92 16.40 -1.04
C VAL A 47 -16.48 14.97 -0.94
N PRO A 48 -16.93 14.40 -2.07
CA PRO A 48 -17.42 13.03 -2.09
C PRO A 48 -16.35 12.10 -1.52
N PHE A 49 -16.77 11.13 -0.69
CA PHE A 49 -15.84 10.15 -0.11
C PHE A 49 -15.01 9.40 -1.17
N VAL A 50 -15.54 9.32 -2.40
CA VAL A 50 -14.88 8.67 -3.54
C VAL A 50 -13.67 9.46 -4.04
N ASP A 51 -13.63 10.77 -3.79
CA ASP A 51 -12.57 11.66 -4.28
C ASP A 51 -11.39 11.72 -3.31
N ASP A 52 -11.66 11.80 -2.00
CA ASP A 52 -10.65 11.63 -0.96
C ASP A 52 -11.17 10.82 0.25
N PRO A 53 -10.93 9.49 0.27
CA PRO A 53 -11.38 8.64 1.37
C PRO A 53 -10.44 8.66 2.59
N TRP A 54 -9.21 9.17 2.46
CA TRP A 54 -8.15 8.97 3.47
C TRP A 54 -8.42 9.64 4.82
N PRO A 55 -8.81 10.92 4.91
CA PRO A 55 -9.02 11.57 6.21
C PRO A 55 -10.06 10.84 7.07
N ARG A 56 -11.15 10.38 6.44
CA ARG A 56 -12.22 9.66 7.14
C ARG A 56 -11.76 8.27 7.57
N ILE A 57 -11.07 7.52 6.70
CA ILE A 57 -10.56 6.18 7.03
C ILE A 57 -9.55 6.26 8.16
N VAL A 58 -8.58 7.17 8.09
CA VAL A 58 -7.55 7.34 9.12
C VAL A 58 -8.20 7.70 10.47
N PHE A 59 -9.20 8.57 10.47
CA PHE A 59 -9.97 8.88 11.67
C PHE A 59 -10.63 7.63 12.27
N PHE A 60 -11.35 6.84 11.46
CA PHE A 60 -11.98 5.61 11.95
C PHE A 60 -10.95 4.59 12.46
N LEU A 61 -9.83 4.41 11.77
CA LEU A 61 -8.74 3.52 12.20
C LEU A 61 -8.16 3.98 13.54
N MET A 62 -7.91 5.28 13.70
CA MET A 62 -7.42 5.86 14.95
C MET A 62 -8.39 5.61 16.11
N VAL A 63 -9.69 5.84 15.90
CA VAL A 63 -10.74 5.58 16.91
C VAL A 63 -10.76 4.10 17.27
N ILE A 64 -10.71 3.19 16.28
CA ILE A 64 -10.67 1.74 16.51
C ILE A 64 -9.43 1.36 17.32
N GLY A 65 -8.25 1.89 16.97
CA GLY A 65 -7.01 1.64 17.71
C GLY A 65 -7.10 2.11 19.16
N PHE A 66 -7.68 3.29 19.40
CA PHE A 66 -7.84 3.84 20.75
C PHE A 66 -8.81 3.01 21.60
N VAL A 67 -9.96 2.65 21.04
CA VAL A 67 -10.93 1.75 21.67
C VAL A 67 -10.25 0.42 22.00
N PHE A 68 -9.52 -0.16 21.06
CA PHE A 68 -8.83 -1.43 21.26
C PHE A 68 -7.84 -1.39 22.44
N VAL A 69 -7.03 -0.33 22.54
CA VAL A 69 -6.08 -0.17 23.64
C VAL A 69 -6.79 -0.01 24.98
N ILE A 70 -7.86 0.79 25.07
CA ILE A 70 -8.59 1.03 26.32
C ILE A 70 -9.28 -0.24 26.83
N PHE A 71 -9.88 -1.02 25.93
CA PHE A 71 -10.63 -2.22 26.32
C PHE A 71 -9.74 -3.45 26.54
N THR A 72 -8.46 -3.40 26.19
CA THR A 72 -7.55 -4.52 26.41
C THR A 72 -7.10 -4.58 27.87
N PRO A 73 -7.33 -5.70 28.59
CA PRO A 73 -6.91 -5.82 29.98
C PRO A 73 -5.38 -5.69 30.14
N PRO A 74 -4.88 -5.01 31.20
CA PRO A 74 -3.44 -4.80 31.38
C PRO A 74 -2.60 -6.07 31.37
N ALA A 75 -3.14 -7.17 31.91
CA ALA A 75 -2.46 -8.47 31.94
C ALA A 75 -2.26 -9.05 30.53
N ALA A 76 -3.28 -8.95 29.66
CA ALA A 76 -3.19 -9.41 28.28
C ALA A 76 -2.22 -8.51 27.49
N TRP A 77 -2.29 -7.20 27.71
CA TRP A 77 -1.40 -6.23 27.06
C TRP A 77 0.07 -6.50 27.37
N ALA A 78 0.42 -6.77 28.63
CA ALA A 78 1.80 -7.05 29.02
C ALA A 78 2.38 -8.31 28.35
N ALA A 79 1.56 -9.34 28.11
CA ALA A 79 1.99 -10.59 27.50
C ALA A 79 2.02 -10.54 25.96
N TRP A 80 1.09 -9.81 25.34
CA TRP A 80 0.80 -9.92 23.90
C TRP A 80 0.84 -8.57 23.15
N SER A 81 1.43 -7.52 23.72
CA SER A 81 1.48 -6.17 23.13
C SER A 81 1.93 -6.15 21.67
N TRP A 82 3.00 -6.85 21.33
CA TRP A 82 3.50 -6.94 19.94
C TRP A 82 2.52 -7.63 18.99
N THR A 83 1.85 -8.67 19.46
CA THR A 83 0.84 -9.40 18.69
C THR A 83 -0.38 -8.51 18.43
N PHE A 84 -0.79 -7.72 19.42
CA PHE A 84 -1.85 -6.73 19.30
C PHE A 84 -1.51 -5.63 18.29
N VAL A 85 -0.30 -5.08 18.37
CA VAL A 85 0.19 -4.08 17.41
C VAL A 85 0.22 -4.66 15.99
N GLY A 86 0.70 -5.90 15.83
CA GLY A 86 0.72 -6.59 14.54
C GLY A 86 -0.68 -6.83 13.96
N ALA A 87 -1.63 -7.26 14.79
CA ALA A 87 -3.02 -7.45 14.37
C ALA A 87 -3.66 -6.12 13.94
N TYR A 88 -3.41 -5.04 14.70
CA TYR A 88 -3.87 -3.71 14.33
C TYR A 88 -3.25 -3.23 13.01
N PHE A 89 -1.95 -3.47 12.81
CA PHE A 89 -1.27 -3.16 11.56
C PHE A 89 -1.88 -3.93 10.36
N LEU A 90 -2.18 -5.22 10.54
CA LEU A 90 -2.88 -6.01 9.51
C LEU A 90 -4.25 -5.41 9.19
N VAL A 91 -5.03 -5.00 10.20
CA VAL A 91 -6.33 -4.35 9.99
C VAL A 91 -6.20 -3.03 9.22
N MET A 92 -5.17 -2.22 9.51
CA MET A 92 -4.89 -1.00 8.74
C MET A 92 -4.61 -1.32 7.28
N LEU A 93 -3.76 -2.31 6.99
CA LEU A 93 -3.45 -2.74 5.63
C LEU A 93 -4.68 -3.28 4.90
N VAL A 94 -5.49 -4.09 5.56
CA VAL A 94 -6.75 -4.63 5.01
C VAL A 94 -7.69 -3.49 4.64
N THR A 95 -7.84 -2.49 5.51
CA THR A 95 -8.71 -1.33 5.27
C THR A 95 -8.20 -0.48 4.11
N ALA A 96 -6.90 -0.21 4.05
CA ALA A 96 -6.27 0.51 2.95
C ALA A 96 -6.42 -0.24 1.62
N GLY A 97 -6.13 -1.54 1.61
CA GLY A 97 -6.26 -2.39 0.42
C GLY A 97 -7.70 -2.50 -0.07
N MET A 98 -8.67 -2.61 0.85
CA MET A 98 -10.10 -2.58 0.53
C MET A 98 -10.51 -1.26 -0.12
N THR A 99 -9.99 -0.14 0.38
CA THR A 99 -10.27 1.18 -0.19
C THR A 99 -9.70 1.31 -1.59
N PHE A 100 -8.45 0.88 -1.81
CA PHE A 100 -7.86 0.87 -3.16
C PHE A 100 -8.65 -0.01 -4.13
N GLY A 101 -9.01 -1.22 -3.72
CA GLY A 101 -9.81 -2.13 -4.53
C GLY A 101 -11.18 -1.54 -4.87
N PHE A 102 -11.84 -0.92 -3.89
CA PHE A 102 -13.13 -0.26 -4.09
C PHE A 102 -13.04 0.94 -5.04
N LEU A 103 -12.00 1.78 -4.91
CA LEU A 103 -11.76 2.90 -5.82
C LEU A 103 -11.55 2.42 -7.27
N ILE A 104 -10.77 1.35 -7.46
CA ILE A 104 -10.57 0.77 -8.80
C ILE A 104 -11.90 0.26 -9.37
N TRP A 105 -12.69 -0.43 -8.54
CA TRP A 105 -13.99 -0.96 -8.92
C TRP A 105 -14.97 0.15 -9.37
N VAL A 106 -15.07 1.22 -8.59
CA VAL A 106 -16.00 2.33 -8.87
C VAL A 106 -15.55 3.18 -10.04
N LYS A 107 -14.25 3.50 -10.15
CA LYS A 107 -13.73 4.40 -11.19
C LYS A 107 -13.65 3.76 -12.58
N ASN A 108 -13.76 2.42 -12.70
CA ASN A 108 -13.57 1.71 -13.97
C ASN A 108 -14.70 0.71 -14.29
N PRO A 109 -15.95 1.16 -14.46
CA PRO A 109 -17.09 0.27 -14.59
C PRO A 109 -17.07 -0.59 -15.87
N GLU A 110 -16.43 -0.11 -16.95
CA GLU A 110 -16.49 -0.74 -18.28
C GLU A 110 -15.29 -1.64 -18.60
N THR A 111 -14.21 -1.59 -17.81
CA THR A 111 -13.00 -2.39 -18.10
C THR A 111 -12.98 -3.68 -17.29
N ASN A 112 -12.36 -4.73 -17.85
CA ASN A 112 -12.13 -5.99 -17.14
C ASN A 112 -11.25 -5.82 -15.88
N LEU A 113 -10.55 -4.69 -15.76
CA LEU A 113 -9.71 -4.35 -14.60
C LEU A 113 -10.52 -4.20 -13.30
N ARG A 114 -11.83 -3.90 -13.39
CA ARG A 114 -12.72 -3.92 -12.21
C ARG A 114 -12.66 -5.25 -11.48
N PHE A 115 -12.64 -6.36 -12.23
CA PHE A 115 -12.60 -7.70 -11.64
C PHE A 115 -11.28 -7.96 -10.92
N GLY A 116 -10.17 -7.38 -11.38
CA GLY A 116 -8.89 -7.42 -10.69
C GLY A 116 -8.91 -6.66 -9.35
N GLY A 117 -9.63 -5.55 -9.28
CA GLY A 117 -9.90 -4.85 -8.02
C GLY A 117 -10.70 -5.72 -7.04
N PHE A 118 -11.79 -6.30 -7.52
CA PHE A 118 -12.71 -7.10 -6.71
C PHE A 118 -12.09 -8.41 -6.19
N THR A 119 -11.35 -9.14 -7.02
CA THR A 119 -10.70 -10.38 -6.59
C THR A 119 -9.66 -10.12 -5.51
N ASN A 120 -8.85 -9.06 -5.65
CA ASN A 120 -7.90 -8.65 -4.62
C ASN A 120 -8.63 -8.25 -3.32
N MET A 121 -9.76 -7.54 -3.39
CA MET A 121 -10.55 -7.22 -2.19
C MET A 121 -10.99 -8.49 -1.44
N ILE A 122 -11.46 -9.51 -2.16
CA ILE A 122 -11.87 -10.79 -1.54
C ILE A 122 -10.68 -11.45 -0.85
N VAL A 123 -9.53 -11.54 -1.54
CA VAL A 123 -8.32 -12.17 -0.98
C VAL A 123 -7.85 -11.41 0.26
N ILE A 124 -7.83 -10.07 0.22
CA ILE A 124 -7.46 -9.20 1.34
C ILE A 124 -8.41 -9.43 2.53
N LEU A 125 -9.73 -9.50 2.30
CA LEU A 125 -10.70 -9.77 3.36
C LEU A 125 -10.50 -11.13 4.01
N ILE A 126 -10.31 -12.18 3.20
CA ILE A 126 -10.09 -13.53 3.72
C ILE A 126 -8.80 -13.58 4.54
N CYS A 127 -7.70 -13.00 4.05
CA CYS A 127 -6.43 -12.96 4.76
C CYS A 127 -6.52 -12.13 6.05
N GLY A 128 -7.22 -10.99 6.01
CA GLY A 128 -7.47 -10.15 7.18
C GLY A 128 -8.25 -10.90 8.26
N MET A 129 -9.37 -11.54 7.89
CA MET A 129 -10.17 -12.34 8.82
C MET A 129 -9.37 -13.51 9.38
N LEU A 130 -8.65 -14.27 8.55
CA LEU A 130 -7.84 -15.40 9.02
C LEU A 130 -6.75 -14.95 9.99
N GLY A 131 -6.03 -13.86 9.70
CA GLY A 131 -4.99 -13.34 10.59
C GLY A 131 -5.54 -12.87 11.94
N VAL A 132 -6.69 -12.19 11.95
CA VAL A 132 -7.35 -11.74 13.19
C VAL A 132 -7.88 -12.92 14.00
N VAL A 133 -8.50 -13.92 13.36
CA VAL A 133 -9.03 -15.10 14.07
C VAL A 133 -7.88 -15.97 14.61
N ASP A 134 -6.79 -16.16 13.85
CA ASP A 134 -5.60 -16.88 14.33
C ASP A 134 -5.01 -16.20 15.57
N THR A 135 -4.86 -14.87 15.50
CA THR A 135 -4.36 -14.07 16.62
C THR A 135 -5.28 -14.15 17.85
N THR A 136 -6.59 -14.07 17.63
CA THR A 136 -7.57 -14.18 18.72
C THR A 136 -7.56 -15.56 19.35
N SER A 137 -7.46 -16.62 18.54
CA SER A 137 -7.33 -18.00 19.01
C SER A 137 -6.06 -18.17 19.85
N LEU A 138 -4.94 -17.62 19.40
CA LEU A 138 -3.67 -17.68 20.13
C LEU A 138 -3.79 -17.03 21.50
N ILE A 139 -4.46 -15.89 21.62
CA ILE A 139 -4.58 -15.13 22.87
C ILE A 139 -5.59 -15.77 23.83
N VAL A 140 -6.73 -16.25 23.32
CA VAL A 140 -7.83 -16.77 24.15
C VAL A 140 -7.59 -18.23 24.55
N VAL A 141 -7.13 -19.05 23.60
CA VAL A 141 -6.98 -20.51 23.78
C VAL A 141 -5.53 -20.89 24.07
N GLY A 142 -4.57 -20.01 23.77
CA GLY A 142 -3.14 -20.32 23.87
C GLY A 142 -2.60 -21.12 22.68
N VAL A 143 -3.43 -21.38 21.66
CA VAL A 143 -3.09 -22.23 20.51
C VAL A 143 -3.51 -21.53 19.21
N PRO A 144 -2.62 -21.44 18.20
CA PRO A 144 -2.99 -20.90 16.89
C PRO A 144 -3.96 -21.83 16.17
N LEU A 145 -4.66 -21.34 15.14
CA LEU A 145 -5.60 -22.14 14.34
C LEU A 145 -4.91 -23.32 13.64
N PHE A 146 -3.68 -23.10 13.17
CA PHE A 146 -2.88 -24.12 12.49
C PHE A 146 -1.57 -24.36 13.23
N PRO A 147 -1.59 -25.15 14.32
CA PRO A 147 -0.40 -25.40 15.14
C PRO A 147 0.72 -26.12 14.38
N ALA A 148 0.40 -26.83 13.29
CA ALA A 148 1.39 -27.52 12.46
C ALA A 148 2.38 -26.60 11.73
N LEU A 149 2.05 -25.31 11.55
CA LEU A 149 2.91 -24.35 10.83
C LEU A 149 4.05 -23.80 11.68
N GLY A 150 4.06 -24.04 13.00
CA GLY A 150 5.11 -23.60 13.93
C GLY A 150 5.30 -22.08 14.03
N THR A 151 4.54 -21.30 13.27
CA THR A 151 4.63 -19.84 13.13
C THR A 151 3.21 -19.27 13.08
N SER A 152 3.05 -18.03 13.56
CA SER A 152 1.74 -17.35 13.48
C SER A 152 1.40 -17.04 12.02
N LEU A 153 0.15 -17.26 11.62
CA LEU A 153 -0.31 -16.95 10.26
C LEU A 153 -0.32 -15.45 9.96
N MET A 154 -0.26 -14.61 11.00
CA MET A 154 -0.29 -13.17 10.87
C MET A 154 0.78 -12.65 9.89
N SER A 155 2.01 -13.18 9.93
CA SER A 155 3.09 -12.75 9.03
C SER A 155 2.81 -13.12 7.57
N ILE A 156 2.34 -14.35 7.32
CA ILE A 156 1.99 -14.84 5.99
C ILE A 156 0.81 -14.05 5.43
N CYS A 157 -0.25 -13.85 6.22
CA CYS A 157 -1.41 -13.04 5.83
C CYS A 157 -1.00 -11.59 5.52
N THR A 158 -0.11 -11.00 6.32
CA THR A 158 0.40 -9.65 6.09
C THR A 158 1.14 -9.55 4.76
N LEU A 159 2.01 -10.51 4.46
CA LEU A 159 2.74 -10.55 3.18
C LEU A 159 1.79 -10.68 2.00
N ILE A 160 0.77 -11.54 2.08
CA ILE A 160 -0.23 -11.69 1.02
C ILE A 160 -0.99 -10.37 0.81
N VAL A 161 -1.42 -9.70 1.88
CA VAL A 161 -2.11 -8.40 1.77
C VAL A 161 -1.22 -7.34 1.11
N ILE A 162 0.06 -7.26 1.48
CA ILE A 162 1.02 -6.35 0.84
C ILE A 162 1.14 -6.64 -0.66
N MET A 163 1.22 -7.91 -1.05
CA MET A 163 1.29 -8.29 -2.47
C MET A 163 0.01 -7.93 -3.23
N CYS A 164 -1.16 -8.12 -2.62
CA CYS A 164 -2.43 -7.68 -3.19
C CYS A 164 -2.48 -6.15 -3.35
N MET A 165 -2.04 -5.39 -2.34
CA MET A 165 -1.96 -3.93 -2.42
C MET A 165 -1.00 -3.47 -3.53
N TYR A 166 0.16 -4.13 -3.66
CA TYR A 166 1.11 -3.86 -4.73
C TYR A 166 0.48 -4.14 -6.11
N SER A 167 -0.25 -5.25 -6.26
CA SER A 167 -0.99 -5.55 -7.49
C SER A 167 -2.04 -4.48 -7.81
N LEU A 168 -2.82 -4.05 -6.82
CA LEU A 168 -3.80 -2.97 -6.97
C LEU A 168 -3.14 -1.64 -7.39
N TRP A 169 -2.00 -1.32 -6.80
CA TRP A 169 -1.24 -0.12 -7.13
C TRP A 169 -0.71 -0.15 -8.58
N LEU A 170 -0.21 -1.30 -9.04
CA LEU A 170 0.18 -1.46 -10.45
C LEU A 170 -1.01 -1.26 -11.39
N ILE A 171 -2.18 -1.82 -11.05
CA ILE A 171 -3.41 -1.62 -11.84
C ILE A 171 -3.75 -0.14 -11.93
N GLN A 172 -3.72 0.61 -10.82
CA GLN A 172 -3.96 2.06 -10.83
C GLN A 172 -2.97 2.82 -11.73
N ARG A 173 -1.68 2.47 -11.66
CA ARG A 173 -0.65 3.10 -12.51
C ARG A 173 -0.84 2.83 -13.99
N THR A 174 -1.32 1.64 -14.37
CA THR A 174 -1.60 1.33 -15.77
C THR A 174 -2.77 2.15 -16.32
N LEU A 175 -3.76 2.46 -15.49
CA LEU A 175 -4.92 3.28 -15.85
C LEU A 175 -4.60 4.77 -15.97
N SER A 176 -3.67 5.28 -15.17
CA SER A 176 -3.29 6.71 -15.20
C SER A 176 -2.47 7.12 -16.43
N LYS A 177 -1.97 6.15 -17.22
CA LYS A 177 -1.11 6.39 -18.39
C LYS A 177 -1.81 6.18 -19.73
N GLY A 178 -3.03 5.64 -19.73
CA GLY A 178 -3.85 5.41 -20.92
C GLY A 178 -4.98 6.41 -21.01
#